data_AF-A0A2N0NKM2-F1
#
_entry.id   AF-A0A2N0NKM2-F1
#
_cell.length_a   1.000
_cell.length_b   1.000
_cell.length_c   1.000
_cell.angle_alpha   90.00
_cell.angle_beta   90.00
_cell.angle_gamma   90.00
#
_symmetry.space_group_name_H-M   'P 1'
#
loop_
_entity.id
_entity.type
_entity.pdbx_description
1 polymer ?
#
loop_
_entity_poly.entity_id
_entity_poly.type
_entity_poly.pdbx_seq_one_letter_code
_entity_poly.pdbx_strand_id
1 'polypeptide(L)'
;MSLDKKELELVIKAQLMYCTSTIHNPGYNASLPLCKPAFLKLCGINDYLLGTLQNHLHTEGLSERIHGNIGRIPMTDNRVFLNSEITFPLKQFLVQYSCIHGLPSPLRHRNDSNTFIYLPTDRTYTSVYKEYKDYYYTEHDESNQIISYYTFRRLWIEMMPYLKFQAPASDLCEICEGFKAKIKVAKSDADEHEKVQIQYENHQKLAKLERQHYNDNIEKSKNDLTIAH
;
A
#
# COMPACT_ATOMS: atom_id res chain seq x y z
N MET A 1 11.08 34.67 19.29
CA MET A 1 11.31 33.23 19.58
C MET A 1 9.96 32.54 19.59
N SER A 2 9.72 31.62 18.67
CA SER A 2 8.55 30.74 18.75
C SER A 2 8.86 29.68 19.80
N LEU A 3 8.04 29.56 20.84
CA LEU A 3 8.12 28.43 21.78
C LEU A 3 7.91 27.14 21.00
N ASP A 4 8.61 26.07 21.39
CA ASP A 4 8.26 24.74 20.88
C ASP A 4 6.83 24.39 21.33
N LYS A 5 6.12 23.58 20.54
CA LYS A 5 4.70 23.24 20.80
C LYS A 5 4.51 22.69 22.22
N LYS A 6 5.46 21.89 22.70
CA LYS A 6 5.43 21.30 24.05
C LYS A 6 5.56 22.36 25.13
N GLU A 7 6.49 23.30 24.94
CA GLU A 7 6.72 24.42 25.86
C GLU A 7 5.49 25.34 25.91
N LEU A 8 4.89 25.64 24.76
CA LEU A 8 3.67 26.44 24.67
C LEU A 8 2.50 25.79 25.42
N GLU A 9 2.28 24.48 25.24
CA GLU A 9 1.22 23.74 25.94
C GLU A 9 1.44 23.73 27.46
N LEU A 10 2.69 23.60 27.92
CA LEU A 10 3.04 23.64 29.34
C LEU A 10 2.77 25.02 29.95
N VAL A 11 3.16 26.09 29.26
CA VAL A 11 2.92 27.49 29.67
C VAL A 11 1.42 27.77 29.78
N ILE A 12 0.63 27.32 28.81
CA ILE A 12 -0.83 27.50 28.82
C ILE A 12 -1.46 26.75 30.01
N LYS A 13 -1.04 25.51 30.27
CA LYS A 13 -1.52 24.74 31.43
C LYS A 13 -1.17 25.42 32.76
N ALA A 14 0.03 25.97 32.90
CA ALA A 14 0.43 26.71 34.09
C ALA A 14 -0.43 27.98 34.30
N GLN A 15 -0.73 28.71 33.22
CA GLN A 15 -1.63 29.87 33.26
C GLN A 15 -3.05 29.46 33.69
N LEU A 16 -3.58 28.37 33.13
CA LEU A 16 -4.89 27.83 33.47
C LEU A 16 -4.96 27.34 34.93
N MET A 17 -3.89 26.72 35.44
CA MET A 17 -3.82 26.24 36.82
C MET A 17 -3.92 27.37 37.85
N TYR A 18 -3.31 28.52 37.56
CA TYR A 18 -3.36 29.68 38.47
C TYR A 18 -4.72 30.41 38.41
N CYS A 19 -5.52 30.17 37.37
CA CYS A 19 -6.83 30.79 37.20
C CYS A 19 -7.92 30.00 37.95
N THR A 20 -8.02 30.17 39.27
CA THR A 20 -9.17 29.65 40.04
C THR A 20 -10.45 30.40 39.65
N SER A 21 -11.39 29.70 39.01
CA SER A 21 -12.58 30.27 38.40
C SER A 21 -13.61 30.72 39.45
N THR A 22 -14.07 31.98 39.40
CA THR A 22 -15.36 32.37 39.96
C THR A 22 -16.44 32.21 38.88
N ILE A 23 -17.62 31.75 39.30
CA ILE A 23 -18.71 31.20 38.47
C ILE A 23 -19.25 32.17 37.39
N HIS A 24 -18.86 33.45 37.41
CA HIS A 24 -19.33 34.45 36.45
C HIS A 24 -18.26 35.07 35.53
N ASN A 25 -16.98 34.70 35.66
CA ASN A 25 -15.97 35.10 34.67
C ASN A 25 -14.73 34.18 34.74
N PRO A 26 -14.58 33.18 33.87
CA PRO A 26 -13.40 32.34 33.85
C PRO A 26 -12.24 33.15 33.27
N GLY A 27 -11.47 33.83 34.13
CA GLY A 27 -10.23 34.46 33.71
C GLY A 27 -9.29 33.39 33.16
N TYR A 28 -8.74 33.61 31.97
CA TYR A 28 -7.74 32.70 31.38
C TYR A 28 -6.29 33.17 31.66
N ASN A 29 -6.12 34.23 32.46
CA ASN A 29 -4.84 34.70 32.95
C ASN A 29 -5.00 35.31 34.35
N ALA A 30 -4.03 35.05 35.21
CA ALA A 30 -3.97 35.48 36.61
C ALA A 30 -3.83 36.99 36.80
N SER A 31 -3.05 37.62 35.91
CA SER A 31 -2.66 39.02 35.97
C SER A 31 -3.61 39.93 35.20
N LEU A 32 -4.32 39.38 34.20
CA LEU A 32 -5.30 40.09 33.38
C LEU A 32 -6.50 39.17 33.13
N PRO A 33 -7.73 39.52 33.54
CA PRO A 33 -8.90 38.72 33.21
C PRO A 33 -9.18 38.82 31.70
N LEU A 34 -8.61 37.89 30.94
CA LEU A 34 -8.84 37.77 29.50
C LEU A 34 -10.11 36.97 29.25
N CYS A 35 -10.93 37.42 28.30
CA CYS A 35 -12.02 36.60 27.78
C CYS A 35 -11.46 35.47 26.89
N LYS A 36 -12.24 34.39 26.74
CA LYS A 36 -11.84 33.21 25.94
C LYS A 36 -11.33 33.57 24.54
N PRO A 37 -12.02 34.41 23.72
CA PRO A 37 -11.53 34.74 22.38
C PRO A 37 -10.18 35.49 22.38
N ALA A 38 -9.97 36.40 23.35
CA ALA A 38 -8.72 37.13 23.47
C ALA A 38 -7.56 36.19 23.87
N PHE A 39 -7.83 35.27 24.79
CA PHE A 39 -6.86 34.26 25.21
C PHE A 39 -6.45 33.32 24.08
N LEU A 40 -7.42 32.79 23.32
CA LEU A 40 -7.15 31.93 22.17
C LEU A 40 -6.27 32.63 21.13
N LYS A 41 -6.56 33.91 20.85
CA LYS A 41 -5.79 34.73 19.91
C LYS A 41 -4.38 35.02 20.41
N LEU A 42 -4.22 35.32 21.71
CA LEU A 42 -2.92 35.57 22.33
C LEU A 42 -2.03 34.32 22.31
N CYS A 43 -2.60 33.16 22.62
CA CYS A 43 -1.89 31.89 22.68
C CYS A 43 -1.76 31.21 21.30
N GLY A 44 -2.43 31.70 20.27
CA GLY A 44 -2.41 31.10 18.93
C GLY A 44 -3.04 29.71 18.86
N ILE A 45 -4.04 29.42 19.71
CA ILE A 45 -4.69 28.11 19.80
C ILE A 45 -6.18 28.21 19.44
N ASN A 46 -6.79 27.08 19.08
CA ASN A 46 -8.23 26.99 18.86
C ASN A 46 -8.97 26.45 20.09
N ASP A 47 -10.30 26.59 20.09
CA ASP A 47 -11.18 26.11 21.17
C ASP A 47 -10.98 24.62 21.49
N TYR A 48 -10.77 23.80 20.45
CA TYR A 48 -10.56 22.37 20.59
C TYR A 48 -9.29 22.06 21.40
N LEU A 49 -8.17 22.70 21.05
CA LEU A 49 -6.91 22.53 21.74
C LEU A 49 -7.01 23.03 23.18
N LEU A 50 -7.68 24.16 23.42
CA LEU A 50 -7.94 24.66 24.76
C LEU A 50 -8.71 23.64 25.63
N GLY A 51 -9.83 23.11 25.13
CA GLY A 51 -10.60 22.10 25.86
C GLY A 51 -9.81 20.82 26.12
N THR A 52 -8.99 20.41 25.15
CA THR A 52 -8.08 19.25 25.32
C THR A 52 -7.04 19.50 26.40
N LEU A 53 -6.47 20.71 26.47
CA LEU A 53 -5.48 21.07 27.49
C LEU A 53 -6.10 21.18 28.88
N GLN A 54 -7.33 21.71 28.99
CA GLN A 54 -8.08 21.76 30.25
C GLN A 54 -8.38 20.35 30.77
N ASN A 55 -8.87 19.46 29.90
CA ASN A 55 -9.12 18.07 30.27
C ASN A 55 -7.85 17.36 30.72
N HIS A 56 -6.76 17.52 29.97
CA HIS A 56 -5.47 16.94 30.34
C HIS A 56 -4.92 17.51 31.65
N LEU A 57 -5.07 18.82 31.88
CA LEU A 57 -4.66 19.43 33.15
C LEU A 57 -5.46 18.85 34.32
N HIS A 58 -6.76 18.59 34.11
CA HIS A 58 -7.62 17.99 35.11
C HIS A 58 -7.27 16.52 35.40
N THR A 59 -6.92 15.72 34.38
CA THR A 59 -6.65 14.29 34.53
C THR A 59 -5.19 13.96 34.86
N GLU A 60 -4.23 14.68 34.29
CA GLU A 60 -2.80 14.35 34.31
C GLU A 60 -1.92 15.51 34.86
N GLY A 61 -2.51 16.67 35.20
CA GLY A 61 -1.79 17.81 35.76
C GLY A 61 -0.85 18.53 34.78
N LEU A 62 0.25 19.09 35.32
CA LEU A 62 1.32 19.80 34.57
C LEU A 62 2.31 18.84 33.90
N SER A 63 1.85 17.68 33.42
CA SER A 63 2.67 16.76 32.66
C SER A 63 2.60 17.05 31.16
N GLU A 64 3.63 16.58 30.44
CA GLU A 64 3.67 16.65 28.98
C GLU A 64 2.57 15.77 28.38
N ARG A 65 1.84 16.30 27.39
CA ARG A 65 0.82 15.52 26.68
C ARG A 65 1.47 14.57 25.69
N ILE A 66 1.37 13.29 26.02
CA ILE A 66 1.77 12.16 25.19
C ILE A 66 0.73 12.00 24.06
N HIS A 67 1.08 12.36 22.83
CA HIS A 67 0.19 12.15 21.68
C HIS A 67 0.13 10.65 21.33
N GLY A 68 -1.05 10.13 20.96
CA GLY A 68 -1.24 8.74 20.52
C GLY A 68 -0.55 8.34 19.20
N ASN A 69 0.34 9.21 18.67
CA ASN A 69 1.20 8.94 17.51
C ASN A 69 2.65 8.69 17.95
N ILE A 70 2.90 8.37 19.21
CA ILE A 70 4.23 7.94 19.64
C ILE A 70 4.58 6.64 18.90
N GLY A 71 5.74 6.64 18.25
CA GLY A 71 6.17 5.59 17.33
C GLY A 71 5.56 5.66 15.92
N ARG A 72 4.63 6.61 15.66
CA ARG A 72 4.09 6.87 14.32
C ARG A 72 4.71 8.12 13.73
N ILE A 73 5.45 7.87 12.67
CA ILE A 73 6.15 8.84 11.86
C ILE A 73 5.13 9.84 11.25
N PRO A 74 5.29 11.16 11.46
CA PRO A 74 4.42 12.18 10.84
C PRO A 74 4.44 12.06 9.32
N MET A 75 3.26 12.09 8.68
CA MET A 75 3.14 11.97 7.21
C MET A 75 3.84 13.09 6.43
N THR A 76 4.12 14.24 7.06
CA THR A 76 4.62 15.45 6.38
C THR A 76 6.13 15.64 6.42
N ASP A 77 6.83 15.19 7.47
CA ASP A 77 8.27 15.47 7.64
C ASP A 77 9.22 14.40 7.06
N ASN A 78 8.67 13.38 6.39
CA ASN A 78 9.41 12.13 6.18
C ASN A 78 9.50 11.63 4.73
N ARG A 79 9.38 12.54 3.74
CA ARG A 79 9.73 12.17 2.35
C ARG A 79 11.24 12.18 2.09
N VAL A 80 12.02 12.92 2.87
CA VAL A 80 13.44 13.17 2.53
C VAL A 80 14.42 12.39 3.44
N PHE A 81 14.18 12.34 4.75
CA PHE A 81 15.14 11.73 5.70
C PHE A 81 14.88 10.27 6.05
N LEU A 82 13.64 9.79 5.89
CA LEU A 82 13.28 8.38 6.09
C LEU A 82 13.85 7.47 4.99
N ASN A 83 14.45 8.04 3.94
CA ASN A 83 14.69 7.31 2.71
C ASN A 83 15.95 6.45 2.78
N SER A 84 17.17 6.94 3.00
CA SER A 84 18.36 6.11 2.70
C SER A 84 18.54 4.85 3.57
N GLU A 85 18.47 4.94 4.91
CA GLU A 85 18.72 3.81 5.82
C GLU A 85 17.71 2.67 5.68
N ILE A 86 16.49 2.97 5.22
CA ILE A 86 15.42 1.98 4.99
C ILE A 86 15.35 1.56 3.52
N THR A 87 15.48 2.51 2.60
CA THR A 87 15.42 2.22 1.16
C THR A 87 16.64 1.45 0.68
N PHE A 88 17.82 1.69 1.25
CA PHE A 88 19.03 1.03 0.81
C PHE A 88 18.99 -0.48 1.10
N PRO A 89 18.72 -0.96 2.33
CA PRO A 89 18.58 -2.40 2.60
C PRO A 89 17.43 -3.03 1.81
N LEU A 90 16.28 -2.35 1.72
CA LEU A 90 15.16 -2.85 0.94
C LEU A 90 15.52 -2.99 -0.55
N LYS A 91 16.18 -1.99 -1.14
CA LYS A 91 16.60 -2.02 -2.52
C LYS A 91 17.64 -3.11 -2.75
N GLN A 92 18.59 -3.28 -1.84
CA GLN A 92 19.59 -4.36 -1.91
C GLN A 92 18.91 -5.73 -1.89
N PHE A 93 17.97 -5.94 -0.97
CA PHE A 93 17.16 -7.14 -0.92
C PHE A 93 16.41 -7.37 -2.24
N LEU A 94 15.68 -6.37 -2.75
CA LEU A 94 14.89 -6.52 -3.99
C LEU A 94 15.76 -6.77 -5.23
N VAL A 95 16.95 -6.18 -5.30
CA VAL A 95 17.93 -6.46 -6.37
C VAL A 95 18.37 -7.92 -6.29
N GLN A 96 18.81 -8.38 -5.13
CA GLN A 96 19.22 -9.77 -4.95
C GLN A 96 18.06 -10.75 -5.23
N TYR A 97 16.87 -10.44 -4.73
CA TYR A 97 15.66 -11.20 -4.97
C TYR A 97 15.34 -11.30 -6.48
N SER A 98 15.51 -10.19 -7.20
CA SER A 98 15.34 -10.16 -8.66
C SER A 98 16.42 -10.94 -9.41
N CYS A 99 17.63 -11.03 -8.89
CA CYS A 99 18.68 -11.87 -9.51
C CYS A 99 18.41 -13.37 -9.33
N ILE A 100 17.82 -13.77 -8.19
CA ILE A 100 17.55 -15.17 -7.86
C ILE A 100 16.27 -15.66 -8.55
N HIS A 101 15.20 -14.86 -8.48
CA HIS A 101 13.86 -15.27 -8.93
C HIS A 101 13.42 -14.57 -10.21
N GLY A 102 14.11 -13.51 -10.64
CA GLY A 102 13.71 -12.74 -11.80
C GLY A 102 13.99 -13.48 -13.10
N LEU A 103 12.99 -13.46 -13.96
CA LEU A 103 13.06 -13.91 -15.33
C LEU A 103 13.20 -12.67 -16.23
N PRO A 104 14.19 -12.64 -17.14
CA PRO A 104 14.26 -11.58 -18.13
C PRO A 104 13.01 -11.62 -19.00
N SER A 105 12.52 -10.45 -19.42
CA SER A 105 11.38 -10.37 -20.34
C SER A 105 11.60 -11.28 -21.56
N PRO A 106 10.73 -12.28 -21.81
CA PRO A 106 10.99 -13.32 -22.81
C PRO A 106 11.05 -12.77 -24.25
N LEU A 107 10.45 -11.61 -24.54
CA LEU A 107 10.51 -10.94 -25.84
C LEU A 107 10.23 -9.44 -25.66
N ARG A 108 10.91 -8.59 -26.45
CA ARG A 108 10.54 -7.18 -26.62
C ARG A 108 9.09 -7.13 -27.16
N HIS A 109 8.11 -6.87 -26.30
CA HIS A 109 6.80 -6.47 -26.78
C HIS A 109 6.96 -5.23 -27.64
N ARG A 110 6.34 -5.24 -28.82
CA ARG A 110 6.60 -4.32 -29.95
C ARG A 110 6.49 -2.81 -29.67
N ASN A 111 6.19 -2.35 -28.46
CA ASN A 111 6.09 -0.93 -28.11
C ASN A 111 6.62 -0.55 -26.71
N ASP A 112 7.16 -1.49 -25.91
CA ASP A 112 7.73 -1.16 -24.59
C ASP A 112 9.26 -1.03 -24.72
N SER A 113 9.76 0.20 -24.63
CA SER A 113 11.19 0.50 -24.64
C SER A 113 11.93 0.03 -23.36
N ASN A 114 11.19 -0.40 -22.34
CA ASN A 114 11.73 -0.67 -21.01
C ASN A 114 11.97 -2.16 -20.79
N THR A 115 13.18 -2.51 -20.37
CA THR A 115 13.53 -3.87 -19.94
C THR A 115 12.86 -4.16 -18.60
N PHE A 116 11.87 -5.05 -18.60
CA PHE A 116 11.22 -5.54 -17.38
C PHE A 116 11.89 -6.83 -16.88
N ILE A 117 11.95 -6.96 -15.55
CA ILE A 117 12.29 -8.21 -14.87
C ILE A 117 10.99 -8.73 -14.26
N TYR A 118 10.65 -9.99 -14.55
CA TYR A 118 9.43 -10.59 -14.05
C TYR A 118 9.71 -11.64 -12.98
N LEU A 119 9.04 -11.52 -11.85
CA LEU A 119 8.96 -12.55 -10.83
C LEU A 119 7.93 -13.61 -11.24
N PRO A 120 8.11 -14.89 -10.84
CA PRO A 120 7.23 -15.97 -11.23
C PRO A 120 5.80 -15.77 -10.72
N THR A 121 4.85 -16.46 -11.33
CA THR A 121 3.41 -16.32 -11.06
C THR A 121 2.98 -16.79 -9.68
N ASP A 122 3.81 -17.60 -9.01
CA ASP A 122 3.56 -18.08 -7.64
C ASP A 122 4.01 -17.08 -6.56
N ARG A 123 4.68 -15.99 -6.95
CA ARG A 123 5.09 -14.90 -6.05
C ARG A 123 4.07 -13.78 -6.02
N THR A 124 3.93 -13.18 -4.84
CA THR A 124 3.09 -12.01 -4.61
C THR A 124 3.84 -11.02 -3.73
N TYR A 125 3.39 -9.76 -3.69
CA TYR A 125 3.95 -8.79 -2.72
C TYR A 125 3.94 -9.33 -1.29
N THR A 126 2.89 -10.07 -0.92
CA THR A 126 2.76 -10.67 0.41
C THR A 126 3.78 -11.77 0.66
N SER A 127 4.01 -12.67 -0.31
CA SER A 127 5.00 -13.75 -0.13
C SER A 127 6.41 -13.17 -0.04
N VAL A 128 6.76 -12.25 -0.95
CA VAL A 128 8.07 -11.60 -0.96
C VAL A 128 8.28 -10.76 0.30
N TYR A 129 7.25 -10.12 0.82
CA TYR A 129 7.34 -9.39 2.09
C TYR A 129 7.58 -10.32 3.29
N LYS A 130 7.04 -11.54 3.30
CA LYS A 130 7.36 -12.53 4.35
C LYS A 130 8.84 -12.90 4.28
N GLU A 131 9.34 -13.23 3.09
CA GLU A 131 10.75 -13.54 2.86
C GLU A 131 11.66 -12.35 3.21
N TYR A 132 11.22 -11.12 2.94
CA TYR A 132 11.91 -9.90 3.37
C TYR A 132 11.99 -9.77 4.89
N LYS A 133 10.90 -10.06 5.62
CA LYS A 133 10.93 -10.04 7.09
C LYS A 133 11.92 -11.06 7.63
N ASP A 134 11.88 -12.28 7.07
CA ASP A 134 12.77 -13.35 7.50
C ASP A 134 14.24 -12.95 7.25
N TYR A 135 14.55 -12.40 6.07
CA TYR A 135 15.87 -11.83 5.75
C TYR A 135 16.27 -10.65 6.65
N TYR A 136 15.34 -9.77 6.99
CA TYR A 136 15.65 -8.63 7.85
C TYR A 136 16.03 -9.08 9.26
N TYR A 137 15.30 -10.06 9.82
CA TYR A 137 15.56 -10.57 11.16
C TYR A 137 16.74 -11.54 11.24
N THR A 138 17.34 -11.97 10.12
CA THR A 138 18.64 -12.66 10.18
C THR A 138 19.79 -11.68 10.46
N GLU A 139 19.66 -10.42 10.07
CA GLU A 139 20.70 -9.38 10.20
C GLU A 139 20.42 -8.39 11.34
N HIS A 140 19.19 -8.41 11.89
CA HIS A 140 18.72 -7.48 12.90
C HIS A 140 17.94 -8.20 14.00
N ASP A 141 18.07 -7.73 15.23
CA ASP A 141 17.29 -8.25 16.37
C ASP A 141 15.78 -8.06 16.14
N GLU A 142 14.96 -8.96 16.67
CA GLU A 142 13.49 -8.90 16.57
C GLU A 142 12.92 -7.64 17.21
N SER A 143 13.68 -7.02 18.13
CA SER A 143 13.38 -5.72 18.74
C SER A 143 13.46 -4.54 17.75
N ASN A 144 14.14 -4.70 16.61
CA ASN A 144 14.22 -3.67 15.58
C ASN A 144 12.92 -3.58 14.79
N GLN A 145 12.39 -2.35 14.69
CA GLN A 145 11.13 -2.10 14.00
C GLN A 145 11.30 -2.19 12.48
N ILE A 146 10.85 -3.30 11.90
CA ILE A 146 10.75 -3.45 10.44
C ILE A 146 9.67 -2.53 9.86
N ILE A 147 9.88 -2.08 8.62
CA ILE A 147 8.85 -1.35 7.86
C ILE A 147 7.58 -2.17 7.68
N SER A 148 6.43 -1.49 7.68
CA SER A 148 5.15 -2.14 7.42
C SER A 148 5.04 -2.65 5.97
N TYR A 149 4.15 -3.62 5.74
CA TYR A 149 3.83 -4.14 4.41
C TYR A 149 3.43 -3.04 3.42
N TYR A 150 2.65 -2.04 3.87
CA TYR A 150 2.23 -0.94 3.02
C TYR A 150 3.42 -0.08 2.58
N THR A 151 4.32 0.24 3.52
CA THR A 151 5.54 0.97 3.25
C THR A 151 6.45 0.19 2.31
N PHE A 152 6.65 -1.10 2.55
CA PHE A 152 7.40 -2.01 1.68
C PHE A 152 6.88 -1.98 0.24
N ARG A 153 5.56 -2.19 0.06
CA ARG A 153 4.95 -2.20 -1.27
C ARG A 153 5.06 -0.85 -1.98
N ARG A 154 4.85 0.25 -1.25
CA ARG A 154 4.99 1.60 -1.80
C ARG A 154 6.43 1.84 -2.29
N LEU A 155 7.41 1.58 -1.43
CA LEU A 155 8.83 1.78 -1.73
C LEU A 155 9.30 0.88 -2.89
N TRP A 156 8.85 -0.38 -2.96
CA TRP A 156 9.12 -1.24 -4.12
C TRP A 156 8.69 -0.55 -5.41
N ILE A 157 7.41 -0.14 -5.50
CA ILE A 157 6.85 0.43 -6.72
C ILE A 157 7.58 1.71 -7.13
N GLU A 158 7.96 2.54 -6.15
CA GLU A 158 8.70 3.78 -6.37
C GLU A 158 10.15 3.53 -6.83
N MET A 159 10.86 2.58 -6.21
CA MET A 159 12.29 2.36 -6.45
C MET A 159 12.59 1.40 -7.62
N MET A 160 11.72 0.40 -7.84
CA MET A 160 11.91 -0.66 -8.83
C MET A 160 10.64 -0.89 -9.67
N PRO A 161 10.17 0.13 -10.42
CA PRO A 161 8.97 0.01 -11.26
C PRO A 161 9.12 -1.01 -12.41
N TYR A 162 10.35 -1.44 -12.71
CA TYR A 162 10.66 -2.44 -13.72
C TYR A 162 10.57 -3.89 -13.21
N LEU A 163 10.48 -4.10 -11.88
CA LEU A 163 10.32 -5.42 -11.28
C LEU A 163 8.83 -5.72 -11.08
N LYS A 164 8.30 -6.63 -11.90
CA LYS A 164 6.87 -6.95 -11.96
C LYS A 164 6.61 -8.44 -11.69
N PHE A 165 5.38 -8.82 -11.40
CA PHE A 165 4.99 -10.24 -11.41
C PHE A 165 4.57 -10.65 -12.82
N GLN A 166 4.93 -11.86 -13.24
CA GLN A 166 4.33 -12.46 -14.43
C GLN A 166 2.83 -12.59 -14.20
N ALA A 167 2.05 -12.24 -15.22
CA ALA A 167 0.65 -12.61 -15.22
C ALA A 167 0.57 -14.15 -15.24
N PRO A 168 -0.32 -14.77 -14.46
CA PRO A 168 -0.66 -16.17 -14.64
C PRO A 168 -0.93 -16.43 -16.11
N ALA A 169 -0.39 -17.52 -16.65
CA ALA A 169 -0.71 -17.94 -18.01
C ALA A 169 -2.23 -18.03 -18.11
N SER A 170 -2.81 -17.24 -19.01
CA SER A 170 -4.24 -17.36 -19.28
C SER A 170 -4.40 -18.61 -20.15
N ASP A 171 -5.36 -19.49 -19.84
CA ASP A 171 -5.74 -20.59 -20.73
C ASP A 171 -6.43 -20.07 -22.02
N LEU A 172 -6.35 -18.77 -22.27
CA LEU A 172 -7.04 -18.08 -23.35
C LEU A 172 -6.04 -17.86 -24.48
N CYS A 173 -6.37 -18.37 -25.67
CA CYS A 173 -5.59 -18.04 -26.86
C CYS A 173 -5.78 -16.57 -27.24
N GLU A 174 -4.92 -16.07 -28.14
CA GLU A 174 -4.98 -14.69 -28.66
C GLU A 174 -6.37 -14.32 -29.21
N ILE A 175 -7.08 -15.29 -29.79
CA ILE A 175 -8.45 -15.11 -30.29
C ILE A 175 -9.43 -14.86 -29.14
N CYS A 176 -9.34 -15.64 -28.05
CA CYS A 176 -10.15 -15.45 -26.85
C CYS A 176 -9.89 -14.09 -26.18
N GLU A 177 -8.62 -13.69 -26.09
CA GLU A 177 -8.26 -12.37 -25.55
C GLU A 177 -8.79 -11.23 -26.43
N GLY A 178 -8.68 -11.38 -27.76
CA GLY A 178 -9.24 -10.44 -28.72
C GLY A 178 -10.76 -10.28 -28.60
N PHE A 179 -11.51 -11.38 -28.45
CA PHE A 179 -12.95 -11.32 -28.23
C PHE A 179 -13.31 -10.65 -26.90
N LYS A 180 -12.62 -10.96 -25.80
CA LYS A 180 -12.84 -10.27 -24.51
C LYS A 180 -12.60 -8.76 -24.60
N ALA A 181 -11.58 -8.34 -25.36
CA ALA A 181 -11.32 -6.92 -25.59
C ALA A 181 -12.47 -6.28 -26.41
N LYS A 182 -12.90 -6.92 -27.50
CA LYS A 182 -14.03 -6.44 -28.33
C LYS A 182 -15.33 -6.35 -27.54
N ILE A 183 -15.66 -7.33 -26.70
CA ILE A 183 -16.84 -7.32 -25.83
C ILE A 183 -16.81 -6.12 -24.88
N LYS A 184 -15.66 -5.80 -24.29
CA LYS A 184 -15.51 -4.63 -23.42
C LYS A 184 -15.77 -3.31 -24.16
N VAL A 185 -15.30 -3.20 -25.41
CA VAL A 185 -15.49 -2.01 -26.25
C VAL A 185 -16.95 -1.89 -26.71
N ALA A 186 -17.56 -2.99 -27.13
CA ALA A 186 -18.93 -3.02 -27.65
C ALA A 186 -20.01 -2.88 -26.56
N LYS A 187 -19.65 -2.74 -25.28
CA LYS A 187 -20.61 -2.76 -24.15
C LYS A 187 -21.75 -1.73 -24.25
N SER A 188 -21.54 -0.61 -24.94
CA SER A 188 -22.57 0.43 -25.15
C SER A 188 -23.44 0.22 -26.38
N ASP A 189 -23.07 -0.68 -27.28
CA ASP A 189 -23.79 -1.00 -28.52
C ASP A 189 -24.29 -2.45 -28.44
N ALA A 190 -25.60 -2.61 -28.22
CA ALA A 190 -26.20 -3.91 -27.98
C ALA A 190 -26.04 -4.87 -29.18
N ASP A 191 -26.17 -4.36 -30.40
CA ASP A 191 -26.10 -5.16 -31.62
C ASP A 191 -24.68 -5.63 -31.88
N GLU A 192 -23.68 -4.74 -31.74
CA GLU A 192 -22.28 -5.12 -31.87
C GLU A 192 -21.82 -6.03 -30.73
N HIS A 193 -22.31 -5.82 -29.50
CA HIS A 193 -22.02 -6.70 -28.38
C HIS A 193 -22.54 -8.11 -28.63
N GLU A 194 -23.79 -8.25 -29.11
CA GLU A 194 -24.39 -9.55 -29.43
C GLU A 194 -23.63 -10.28 -30.55
N LYS A 195 -23.26 -9.57 -31.62
CA LYS A 195 -22.46 -10.16 -32.71
C LYS A 195 -21.11 -10.70 -32.23
N VAL A 196 -20.37 -9.90 -31.46
CA VAL A 196 -19.07 -10.30 -30.92
C VAL A 196 -19.22 -11.46 -29.93
N GLN A 197 -20.28 -11.47 -29.13
CA GLN A 197 -20.59 -12.55 -28.19
C GLN A 197 -20.85 -13.88 -28.94
N ILE A 198 -21.67 -13.87 -30.00
CA ILE A 198 -21.94 -15.06 -30.83
C ILE A 198 -20.65 -15.59 -31.46
N GLN A 199 -19.80 -14.71 -32.00
CA GLN A 199 -18.51 -15.11 -32.56
C GLN A 199 -17.60 -15.75 -31.51
N TYR A 200 -17.61 -15.21 -30.29
CA TYR A 200 -16.83 -15.75 -29.19
C TYR A 200 -17.33 -17.14 -28.77
N GLU A 201 -18.64 -17.33 -28.66
CA GLU A 201 -19.26 -18.61 -28.34
C GLU A 201 -18.98 -19.68 -29.40
N ASN A 202 -19.00 -19.31 -30.68
CA ASN A 202 -18.65 -20.22 -31.77
C ASN A 202 -17.19 -20.66 -31.69
N HIS A 203 -16.27 -19.74 -31.42
CA HIS A 203 -14.86 -20.09 -31.18
C HIS A 203 -14.70 -21.06 -29.99
N GLN A 204 -15.40 -20.80 -28.88
CA GLN A 204 -15.39 -21.70 -27.73
C GLN A 204 -15.94 -23.10 -28.05
N LYS A 205 -17.00 -23.20 -28.87
CA LYS A 205 -17.55 -24.48 -29.31
C LYS A 205 -16.54 -25.26 -30.16
N LEU A 206 -15.88 -24.61 -31.11
CA LEU A 206 -14.86 -25.24 -31.94
C LEU A 206 -13.68 -25.75 -31.11
N ALA A 207 -13.16 -24.92 -30.19
CA ALA A 207 -12.07 -25.32 -29.31
C ALA A 207 -12.44 -26.52 -28.40
N LYS A 208 -13.70 -26.60 -27.95
CA LYS A 208 -14.20 -27.77 -27.19
C LYS A 208 -14.25 -29.02 -28.05
N LEU A 209 -14.70 -28.92 -29.30
CA LEU A 209 -14.74 -30.05 -30.23
C LEU A 209 -13.33 -30.58 -30.54
N GLU A 210 -12.36 -29.70 -30.77
CA GLU A 210 -10.96 -30.10 -30.97
C GLU A 210 -10.38 -30.81 -29.75
N ARG A 211 -10.63 -30.26 -28.55
CA ARG A 211 -10.19 -30.88 -27.28
C ARG A 211 -10.84 -32.25 -27.09
N GLN A 212 -12.13 -32.37 -27.39
CA GLN A 212 -12.84 -33.64 -27.30
C GLN A 212 -12.25 -34.67 -28.28
N HIS A 213 -12.05 -34.29 -29.54
CA HIS A 213 -11.42 -35.15 -30.53
C HIS A 213 -10.02 -35.64 -30.08
N TYR A 214 -9.20 -34.75 -29.51
CA TYR A 214 -7.90 -35.12 -28.96
C TYR A 214 -8.02 -36.11 -27.80
N ASN A 215 -8.93 -35.87 -26.86
CA ASN A 215 -9.18 -36.76 -25.73
C ASN A 215 -9.68 -38.15 -26.19
N ASP A 216 -10.60 -38.18 -27.15
CA ASP A 216 -11.13 -39.41 -27.73
C ASP A 216 -10.00 -40.22 -28.39
N ASN A 217 -9.05 -39.54 -29.05
CA ASN A 217 -7.88 -40.20 -29.65
C ASN A 217 -6.93 -40.76 -28.59
N ILE A 218 -6.67 -40.02 -27.49
CA ILE A 218 -5.88 -40.55 -26.36
C ILE A 218 -6.53 -41.81 -25.80
N GLU A 219 -7.84 -41.80 -25.60
CA GLU A 219 -8.57 -42.96 -25.06
C GLU A 219 -8.50 -44.15 -26.00
N LYS A 220 -8.71 -43.93 -27.31
CA LYS A 220 -8.53 -44.97 -28.34
C LYS A 220 -7.12 -45.55 -28.30
N SER A 221 -6.08 -44.71 -28.25
CA SER A 221 -4.69 -45.16 -28.19
C SER A 221 -4.37 -45.97 -26.93
N LYS A 222 -4.99 -45.68 -25.77
CA LYS A 222 -4.81 -46.50 -24.56
C LYS A 222 -5.41 -47.90 -24.69
N ASN A 223 -6.47 -48.03 -25.48
CA ASN A 223 -7.19 -49.29 -25.69
C ASN A 223 -6.67 -50.07 -26.91
N ASP A 224 -5.74 -49.49 -27.67
CA ASP A 224 -5.19 -50.10 -28.87
C ASP A 224 -4.04 -51.06 -28.51
N LEU A 225 -4.39 -52.35 -28.34
CA LEU A 225 -3.45 -53.44 -27.99
C LEU A 225 -2.54 -53.86 -29.17
N THR A 226 -2.63 -53.18 -30.32
CA THR A 226 -1.77 -53.46 -31.49
C THR A 226 -0.35 -52.91 -31.33
N ILE A 227 -0.10 -52.04 -30.35
CA ILE A 227 1.24 -51.59 -29.92
C ILE A 227 1.65 -52.36 -28.65
N ALA A 228 1.53 -53.69 -28.66
CA ALA A 228 2.24 -54.53 -27.70
C ALA A 228 3.63 -54.84 -28.31
N HIS A 229 4.65 -54.14 -27.81
CA HIS A 229 6.06 -54.52 -28.01
C HIS A 229 6.43 -55.68 -27.09
#